data_AF-D2VRZ4-F1
#
_entry.id   AF-D2VRZ4-F1
#
_cell.length_a   1.000
_cell.length_b   1.000
_cell.length_c   1.000
_cell.angle_alpha   90.00
_cell.angle_beta   90.00
_cell.angle_gamma   90.00
#
_symmetry.space_group_name_H-M   'P 1'
#
loop_
_entity.id
_entity.type
_entity.pdbx_description
1 polymer ?
#
loop_
_entity_poly.entity_id
_entity_poly.type
_entity_poly.pdbx_seq_one_letter_code
_entity_poly.pdbx_strand_id
1 'polypeptide(L)'
;MTAARIVFSNKNFLNSEVTAVIEKQNLEFMKKLSIDYPETGLKPTKNSFIVNDMDLIFESFASDPFNVGIICTLAILSVAIVSVFVTSIFEIPILKNGKLSLFINILICSIITCFLTLITLIELVAGLRLLRIPINGLSIMNFTLQIGLFSEYLFQITKAFILTKSVKKAYTLLTIPLLICSLSTVVSILPLAFHDIKIVKKYFFDIIILGQGILLFNVLVIFPAILSLIEKLRSRKIPAL
;
A
#
# COMPACT_ATOMS: atom_id res chain seq x y z
N MET A 1 -21.17 -22.57 -23.50
CA MET A 1 -19.91 -22.22 -22.80
C MET A 1 -20.08 -22.58 -21.33
N THR A 2 -19.27 -23.49 -20.81
CA THR A 2 -19.30 -23.90 -19.40
C THR A 2 -18.32 -23.02 -18.64
N ALA A 3 -18.77 -21.87 -18.12
CA ALA A 3 -17.97 -21.04 -17.25
C ALA A 3 -17.98 -21.66 -15.84
N ALA A 4 -17.09 -22.62 -15.59
CA ALA A 4 -16.73 -23.03 -14.25
C ALA A 4 -15.53 -22.16 -13.82
N ARG A 5 -15.69 -21.36 -12.76
CA ARG A 5 -14.61 -20.57 -12.17
C ARG A 5 -14.34 -21.02 -10.74
N ILE A 6 -13.05 -21.01 -10.43
CA ILE A 6 -12.38 -21.68 -9.32
C ILE A 6 -12.82 -21.10 -7.97
N VAL A 7 -13.30 -21.97 -7.07
CA VAL A 7 -13.54 -21.66 -5.66
C VAL A 7 -12.25 -21.97 -4.89
N PHE A 8 -11.55 -20.94 -4.45
CA PHE A 8 -10.60 -21.07 -3.33
C PHE A 8 -11.37 -20.72 -2.06
N SER A 9 -11.92 -21.71 -1.37
CA SER A 9 -12.36 -21.51 0.01
C SER A 9 -12.00 -22.71 0.87
N ASN A 10 -11.61 -22.39 2.10
CA ASN A 10 -11.16 -23.30 3.14
C ASN A 10 -12.17 -24.45 3.34
N LYS A 11 -11.70 -25.70 3.44
CA LYS A 11 -12.52 -26.92 3.62
C LYS A 11 -13.53 -26.83 4.77
N ASN A 12 -13.25 -26.03 5.79
CA ASN A 12 -14.14 -25.82 6.93
C ASN A 12 -15.33 -24.89 6.61
N PHE A 13 -15.17 -23.98 5.64
CA PHE A 13 -16.23 -23.05 5.24
C PHE A 13 -17.27 -23.75 4.36
N LEU A 14 -16.83 -24.67 3.49
CA LEU A 14 -17.68 -25.45 2.58
C LEU A 14 -18.72 -26.34 3.29
N ASN A 15 -18.54 -26.64 4.57
CA ASN A 15 -19.45 -27.46 5.37
C ASN A 15 -20.28 -26.66 6.39
N SER A 16 -20.27 -25.33 6.31
CA SER A 16 -21.07 -24.48 7.21
C SER A 16 -22.54 -24.40 6.74
N GLU A 17 -23.47 -24.19 7.68
CA GLU A 17 -24.89 -23.92 7.36
C GLU A 17 -25.05 -22.71 6.43
N VAL A 18 -24.13 -21.73 6.54
CA VAL A 18 -24.08 -20.54 5.70
C VAL A 18 -23.86 -20.90 4.23
N THR A 19 -23.02 -21.90 3.95
CA THR A 19 -22.78 -22.40 2.59
C THR A 19 -24.03 -23.02 1.99
N ALA A 20 -24.81 -23.78 2.77
CA ALA A 20 -26.07 -24.35 2.29
C ALA A 20 -27.12 -23.28 1.95
N VAL A 21 -27.15 -22.18 2.70
CA VAL A 21 -28.01 -21.01 2.41
C VAL A 21 -27.57 -20.30 1.13
N ILE A 22 -26.27 -20.06 0.97
CA ILE A 22 -25.69 -19.43 -0.22
C ILE A 22 -25.90 -20.28 -1.47
N GLU A 23 -25.70 -21.61 -1.37
CA GLU A 23 -25.99 -22.55 -2.46
C GLU A 23 -27.44 -22.44 -2.93
N LYS A 24 -28.38 -22.39 -1.99
CA LYS A 24 -29.81 -22.25 -2.30
C LYS A 24 -30.11 -20.92 -3.00
N GLN A 25 -29.60 -19.81 -2.47
CA GLN A 25 -29.79 -18.47 -3.04
C GLN A 25 -29.17 -18.34 -4.44
N ASN A 26 -27.97 -18.87 -4.64
CA ASN A 26 -27.30 -18.88 -5.95
C ASN A 26 -28.06 -19.72 -6.97
N LEU A 27 -28.61 -20.86 -6.55
CA LEU A 27 -29.38 -21.73 -7.43
C LEU A 27 -30.72 -21.08 -7.82
N GLU A 28 -31.36 -20.36 -6.91
CA GLU A 28 -32.56 -19.54 -7.19
C GLU A 28 -32.24 -18.38 -8.13
N PHE A 29 -31.13 -17.67 -7.91
CA PHE A 29 -30.67 -16.58 -8.77
C PHE A 29 -30.34 -17.06 -10.19
N MET A 30 -29.62 -18.19 -10.32
CA MET A 30 -29.30 -18.79 -11.62
C MET A 30 -30.55 -19.28 -12.35
N LYS A 31 -31.55 -19.80 -11.64
CA LYS A 31 -32.87 -20.12 -12.23
C LYS A 31 -33.53 -18.88 -12.78
N LYS A 32 -33.57 -17.79 -12.01
CA LYS A 32 -34.15 -16.52 -12.45
C LYS A 32 -33.44 -15.97 -13.70
N LEU A 33 -32.11 -15.96 -13.72
CA LEU A 33 -31.31 -15.57 -14.89
C LEU A 33 -31.60 -16.44 -16.12
N SER A 34 -31.76 -17.75 -15.96
CA SER A 34 -32.07 -18.65 -17.08
C SER A 34 -33.46 -18.42 -17.68
N ILE A 35 -34.39 -17.89 -16.88
CA ILE A 35 -35.74 -17.51 -17.32
C ILE A 35 -35.69 -16.14 -18.00
N ASP A 36 -34.97 -15.19 -17.40
CA ASP A 36 -34.89 -13.81 -17.89
C ASP A 36 -34.06 -13.69 -19.20
N TYR A 37 -33.13 -14.62 -19.44
CA TYR A 37 -32.20 -14.61 -20.58
C TYR A 37 -32.00 -16.00 -21.22
N PRO A 38 -33.03 -16.58 -21.86
CA PRO A 38 -32.99 -17.94 -22.39
C PRO A 38 -31.93 -18.15 -23.49
N GLU A 39 -31.58 -17.11 -24.24
CA GLU A 39 -30.57 -17.12 -25.30
C GLU A 39 -29.14 -17.39 -24.80
N THR A 40 -28.89 -17.21 -23.50
CA THR A 40 -27.56 -17.46 -22.90
C THR A 40 -27.23 -18.95 -22.78
N GLY A 41 -28.23 -19.83 -22.90
CA GLY A 41 -28.05 -21.28 -22.74
C GLY A 41 -27.56 -21.70 -21.35
N LEU A 42 -27.70 -20.83 -20.34
CA LEU A 42 -27.29 -21.07 -18.98
C LEU A 42 -28.18 -22.17 -18.36
N LYS A 43 -27.57 -23.28 -17.98
CA LYS A 43 -28.24 -24.33 -17.22
C LYS A 43 -27.90 -24.15 -15.74
N PRO A 44 -28.88 -23.94 -14.85
CA PRO A 44 -28.62 -23.90 -13.42
C PRO A 44 -28.09 -25.27 -12.99
N THR A 45 -26.85 -25.33 -12.53
CA THR A 45 -26.23 -26.56 -12.00
C THR A 45 -25.85 -26.32 -10.55
N LYS A 46 -25.79 -27.39 -9.75
CA LYS A 46 -25.32 -27.28 -8.35
C LYS A 46 -23.88 -26.74 -8.24
N ASN A 47 -23.12 -26.78 -9.34
CA ASN A 47 -21.73 -26.33 -9.40
C ASN A 47 -21.56 -24.97 -10.09
N SER A 48 -22.65 -24.32 -10.54
CA SER A 48 -22.57 -22.96 -11.10
C SER A 48 -22.63 -21.94 -9.97
N PHE A 49 -21.47 -21.66 -9.41
CA PHE A 49 -21.28 -20.63 -8.40
C PHE A 49 -20.97 -19.30 -9.09
N ILE A 50 -21.86 -18.31 -9.00
CA ILE A 50 -21.46 -16.89 -9.14
C ILE A 50 -20.99 -16.48 -7.75
N VAL A 51 -19.80 -16.96 -7.43
CA VAL A 51 -19.10 -16.61 -6.21
C VAL A 51 -18.39 -15.30 -6.50
N ASN A 52 -19.04 -14.21 -6.07
CA ASN A 52 -18.35 -12.95 -5.83
C ASN A 52 -17.65 -12.99 -4.45
N ASP A 53 -17.24 -14.17 -3.95
CA ASP A 53 -16.69 -14.43 -2.60
C ASP A 53 -15.32 -13.82 -2.34
N MET A 54 -14.83 -12.94 -3.20
CA MET A 54 -13.91 -11.92 -2.70
C MET A 54 -14.59 -11.19 -1.53
N ASP A 55 -15.90 -10.93 -1.62
CA ASP A 55 -16.67 -10.30 -0.56
C ASP A 55 -16.67 -11.12 0.75
N LEU A 56 -16.79 -12.46 0.72
CA LEU A 56 -16.77 -13.28 1.95
C LEU A 56 -15.37 -13.44 2.57
N ILE A 57 -14.33 -13.59 1.73
CA ILE A 57 -12.95 -13.58 2.23
C ILE A 57 -12.67 -12.20 2.86
N PHE A 58 -13.08 -11.11 2.20
CA PHE A 58 -12.87 -9.76 2.72
C PHE A 58 -13.81 -9.38 3.87
N GLU A 59 -15.04 -9.89 3.94
CA GLU A 59 -15.96 -9.73 5.08
C GLU A 59 -15.40 -10.45 6.32
N SER A 60 -14.74 -11.59 6.16
CA SER A 60 -14.08 -12.25 7.29
C SER A 60 -12.92 -11.41 7.87
N PHE A 61 -12.22 -10.64 7.03
CA PHE A 61 -11.17 -9.70 7.47
C PHE A 61 -11.69 -8.30 7.84
N ALA A 62 -12.86 -7.89 7.34
CA ALA A 62 -13.42 -6.54 7.46
C ALA A 62 -14.64 -6.44 8.38
N SER A 63 -15.10 -7.55 8.97
CA SER A 63 -16.26 -7.56 9.87
C SER A 63 -16.07 -6.71 11.12
N ASP A 64 -14.83 -6.46 11.51
CA ASP A 64 -14.51 -5.56 12.62
C ASP A 64 -13.52 -4.46 12.17
N PRO A 65 -13.96 -3.18 12.10
CA PRO A 65 -13.09 -2.03 11.82
C PRO A 65 -11.86 -1.97 12.73
N PHE A 66 -11.97 -2.52 13.94
CA PHE A 66 -10.88 -2.62 14.90
C PHE A 66 -9.78 -3.57 14.43
N ASN A 67 -10.13 -4.73 13.86
CA ASN A 67 -9.17 -5.71 13.34
C ASN A 67 -8.43 -5.20 12.12
N VAL A 68 -9.11 -4.46 11.25
CA VAL A 68 -8.48 -3.78 10.10
C VAL A 68 -7.46 -2.74 10.56
N GLY A 69 -7.81 -1.94 11.57
CA GLY A 69 -6.90 -0.98 12.20
C GLY A 69 -5.66 -1.64 12.78
N ILE A 70 -5.82 -2.77 13.47
CA ILE A 70 -4.71 -3.55 14.04
C ILE A 70 -3.82 -4.13 12.94
N ILE A 71 -4.39 -4.73 11.90
CA ILE A 71 -3.62 -5.32 10.78
C ILE A 71 -2.83 -4.24 10.06
N CYS A 72 -3.43 -3.09 9.78
CA CYS A 72 -2.73 -1.94 9.23
C CYS A 72 -1.58 -1.51 10.16
N THR A 73 -1.84 -1.35 11.46
CA THR A 73 -0.84 -0.97 12.47
C THR A 73 0.34 -1.94 12.51
N LEU A 74 0.08 -3.25 12.48
CA LEU A 74 1.09 -4.30 12.47
C LEU A 74 1.89 -4.31 11.16
N ALA A 75 1.24 -4.10 10.01
CA ALA A 75 1.91 -3.99 8.72
C ALA A 75 2.80 -2.74 8.64
N ILE A 76 2.38 -1.63 9.24
CA ILE A 76 3.19 -0.41 9.32
C ILE A 76 4.37 -0.61 10.25
N LEU A 77 4.14 -1.21 11.41
CA LEU A 77 5.18 -1.47 12.38
C LEU A 77 6.22 -2.43 11.78
N SER A 78 5.79 -3.45 11.04
CA SER A 78 6.70 -4.38 10.38
C SER A 78 7.51 -3.70 9.27
N VAL A 79 6.89 -2.89 8.40
CA VAL A 79 7.63 -2.14 7.36
C VAL A 79 8.57 -1.11 7.99
N ALA A 80 8.15 -0.41 9.04
CA ALA A 80 9.01 0.51 9.77
C ALA A 80 10.21 -0.23 10.37
N ILE A 81 9.99 -1.31 11.13
CA ILE A 81 11.06 -2.12 11.72
C ILE A 81 12.00 -2.66 10.65
N VAL A 82 11.48 -3.24 9.56
CA VAL A 82 12.29 -3.77 8.47
C VAL A 82 13.07 -2.65 7.79
N SER A 83 12.46 -1.50 7.52
CA SER A 83 13.15 -0.35 6.95
C SER A 83 14.27 0.14 7.86
N VAL A 84 14.02 0.31 9.17
CA VAL A 84 15.04 0.68 10.16
C VAL A 84 16.17 -0.35 10.20
N PHE A 85 15.83 -1.63 10.23
CA PHE A 85 16.77 -2.74 10.32
C PHE A 85 17.64 -2.86 9.07
N VAL A 86 17.04 -2.79 7.88
CA VAL A 86 17.74 -2.79 6.59
C VAL A 86 18.67 -1.57 6.50
N THR A 87 18.19 -0.38 6.85
CA THR A 87 19.04 0.82 6.86
C THR A 87 20.21 0.68 7.84
N SER A 88 19.97 0.06 9.00
CA SER A 88 21.01 -0.18 10.00
C SER A 88 22.03 -1.22 9.54
N ILE A 89 21.61 -2.33 8.94
CA ILE A 89 22.49 -3.43 8.49
C ILE A 89 23.41 -2.99 7.34
N PHE A 90 22.87 -2.32 6.33
CA PHE A 90 23.65 -1.91 5.17
C PHE A 90 24.73 -0.88 5.51
N GLU A 91 24.62 -0.19 6.65
CA GLU A 91 25.61 0.80 7.12
C GLU A 91 26.57 0.28 8.22
N ILE A 92 26.41 -0.95 8.72
CA ILE A 92 27.41 -1.62 9.57
C ILE A 92 28.84 -1.59 8.98
N PRO A 93 29.07 -1.80 7.66
CA PRO A 93 30.41 -1.68 7.10
C PRO A 93 30.98 -0.25 7.13
N ILE A 94 30.13 0.79 7.15
CA ILE A 94 30.55 2.21 7.28
C ILE A 94 30.89 2.53 8.75
N LEU A 95 30.21 1.88 9.69
CA LEU A 95 30.44 1.98 11.14
C LEU A 95 31.78 1.40 11.62
N LYS A 96 32.44 0.55 10.81
CA LYS A 96 33.79 0.03 11.13
C LYS A 96 34.83 1.12 11.39
N ASN A 97 34.58 2.36 10.97
CA ASN A 97 35.44 3.52 11.23
C ASN A 97 35.12 4.30 12.53
N GLY A 98 34.28 3.76 13.42
CA GLY A 98 34.15 4.25 14.81
C GLY A 98 33.51 5.62 15.01
N LYS A 99 32.82 6.18 14.01
CA LYS A 99 32.21 7.52 14.14
C LYS A 99 30.82 7.43 14.77
N LEU A 100 30.76 7.55 16.10
CA LEU A 100 29.52 7.68 16.91
C LEU A 100 28.55 8.71 16.31
N SER A 101 29.07 9.79 15.72
CA SER A 101 28.27 10.84 15.09
C SER A 101 27.51 10.38 13.84
N LEU A 102 27.97 9.33 13.15
CA LEU A 102 27.28 8.76 11.99
C LEU A 102 26.10 7.91 12.46
N PHE A 103 26.32 7.06 13.46
CA PHE A 103 25.27 6.25 14.10
C PHE A 103 24.10 7.10 14.61
N ILE A 104 24.39 8.23 15.28
CA ILE A 104 23.35 9.14 15.76
C ILE A 104 22.52 9.71 14.60
N ASN A 105 23.14 10.06 13.46
CA ASN A 105 22.38 10.57 12.31
C ASN A 105 21.49 9.49 11.69
N ILE A 106 21.96 8.24 11.61
CA ILE A 106 21.16 7.10 11.12
C ILE A 106 19.92 6.96 12.00
N LEU A 107 20.11 6.94 13.33
CA LEU A 107 19.02 6.77 14.29
C LEU A 107 17.99 7.92 14.19
N ILE A 108 18.46 9.16 14.06
CA ILE A 108 17.58 10.32 13.85
C ILE A 108 16.80 10.18 12.54
N CYS A 109 17.49 9.90 11.42
CA CYS A 109 16.84 9.76 10.11
C CYS A 109 15.81 8.63 10.12
N SER A 110 16.14 7.52 10.78
CA SER A 110 15.27 6.37 10.97
C SER A 110 14.00 6.69 11.75
N ILE A 111 14.09 7.53 12.80
CA ILE A 111 12.90 7.98 13.55
C ILE A 111 12.02 8.85 12.66
N ILE A 112 12.62 9.73 11.86
CA ILE A 112 11.88 10.64 10.97
C ILE A 112 11.20 9.88 9.84
N THR A 113 11.87 8.90 9.23
CA THR A 113 11.26 8.07 8.19
C THR A 113 10.10 7.26 8.74
N CYS A 114 10.21 6.72 9.96
CA CYS A 114 9.10 6.06 10.65
C CYS A 114 7.92 7.03 10.87
N PHE A 115 8.19 8.23 11.39
CA PHE A 115 7.17 9.26 11.61
C PHE A 115 6.47 9.69 10.31
N LEU A 116 7.21 9.89 9.22
CA LEU A 116 6.62 10.23 7.92
C LEU A 116 5.82 9.10 7.30
N THR A 117 6.23 7.85 7.52
CA THR A 117 5.46 6.68 7.09
C THR A 117 4.12 6.62 7.81
N LEU A 118 4.10 6.94 9.11
CA LEU A 118 2.87 7.05 9.89
C LEU A 118 1.96 8.18 9.36
N ILE A 119 2.51 9.37 9.08
CA ILE A 119 1.73 10.47 8.48
C ILE A 119 1.12 10.04 7.15
N THR A 120 1.94 9.47 6.27
CA THR A 120 1.52 9.03 4.92
C THR A 120 0.38 8.02 4.99
N LEU A 121 0.43 7.10 5.96
CA LEU A 121 -0.68 6.19 6.19
C LEU A 121 -1.96 6.91 6.59
N ILE A 122 -1.89 7.82 7.56
CA ILE A 122 -3.06 8.57 8.02
C ILE A 122 -3.68 9.33 6.83
N GLU A 123 -2.86 9.94 5.98
CA GLU A 123 -3.30 10.62 4.77
C GLU A 123 -3.91 9.66 3.74
N LEU A 124 -3.34 8.47 3.55
CA LEU A 124 -3.88 7.42 2.69
C LEU A 124 -5.27 6.96 3.16
N VAL A 125 -5.44 6.71 4.46
CA VAL A 125 -6.73 6.34 5.07
C VAL A 125 -7.74 7.48 4.92
N ALA A 126 -7.32 8.72 5.19
CA ALA A 126 -8.17 9.90 5.00
C ALA A 126 -8.59 10.08 3.53
N GLY A 127 -7.67 9.85 2.59
CA GLY A 127 -7.93 9.91 1.16
C GLY A 127 -8.91 8.84 0.67
N LEU A 128 -8.83 7.60 1.17
CA LEU A 128 -9.85 6.59 0.87
C LEU A 128 -11.22 6.99 1.37
N ARG A 129 -11.30 7.55 2.58
CA ARG A 129 -12.55 8.05 3.15
C ARG A 129 -13.12 9.20 2.31
N LEU A 130 -12.27 10.10 1.82
CA LEU A 130 -12.65 11.19 0.91
C LEU A 130 -13.23 10.65 -0.41
N LEU A 131 -12.60 9.62 -0.99
CA LEU A 131 -13.06 8.95 -2.21
C LEU A 131 -14.23 7.98 -1.99
N ARG A 132 -14.71 7.84 -0.74
CA ARG A 132 -15.77 6.90 -0.34
C ARG A 132 -15.44 5.47 -0.80
N ILE A 133 -14.18 5.07 -0.66
CA ILE A 133 -13.71 3.70 -0.95
C ILE A 133 -13.81 2.89 0.35
N PRO A 134 -14.60 1.80 0.38
CA PRO A 134 -14.67 0.93 1.55
C PRO A 134 -13.30 0.31 1.85
N ILE A 135 -12.95 0.27 3.14
CA ILE A 135 -11.76 -0.45 3.59
C ILE A 135 -12.08 -1.95 3.62
N ASN A 136 -11.62 -2.66 2.60
CA ASN A 136 -11.67 -4.11 2.47
C ASN A 136 -10.27 -4.64 2.13
N GLY A 137 -10.09 -5.96 2.02
CA GLY A 137 -8.73 -6.47 1.78
C GLY A 137 -8.12 -6.09 0.42
N LEU A 138 -8.90 -5.73 -0.60
CA LEU A 138 -8.35 -5.13 -1.83
C LEU A 138 -7.69 -3.78 -1.56
N SER A 139 -8.36 -2.92 -0.79
CA SER A 139 -7.78 -1.63 -0.39
C SER A 139 -6.55 -1.80 0.51
N ILE A 140 -6.56 -2.79 1.41
CA ILE A 140 -5.42 -3.09 2.31
C ILE A 140 -4.23 -3.62 1.52
N MET A 141 -4.46 -4.48 0.51
CA MET A 141 -3.41 -4.97 -0.38
C MET A 141 -2.75 -3.82 -1.14
N ASN A 142 -3.55 -2.92 -1.72
CA ASN A 142 -3.03 -1.75 -2.43
C ASN A 142 -2.32 -0.78 -1.47
N PHE A 143 -2.79 -0.60 -0.24
CA PHE A 143 -2.08 0.15 0.78
C PHE A 143 -0.72 -0.44 1.12
N THR A 144 -0.64 -1.75 1.30
CA THR A 144 0.61 -2.43 1.64
C THR A 144 1.66 -2.21 0.54
N LEU A 145 1.22 -2.27 -0.72
CA LEU A 145 2.07 -1.97 -1.88
C LEU A 145 2.56 -0.51 -1.86
N GLN A 146 1.68 0.46 -1.59
CA GLN A 146 2.05 1.87 -1.53
C GLN A 146 3.02 2.18 -0.39
N ILE A 147 2.82 1.56 0.78
CA ILE A 147 3.73 1.70 1.93
C ILE A 147 5.13 1.15 1.57
N GLY A 148 5.18 0.02 0.86
CA GLY A 148 6.44 -0.53 0.34
C GLY A 148 7.19 0.48 -0.55
N LEU A 149 6.51 1.01 -1.57
CA LEU A 149 7.08 2.02 -2.47
C LEU A 149 7.52 3.29 -1.71
N PHE A 150 6.72 3.73 -0.74
CA PHE A 150 7.04 4.89 0.08
C PHE A 150 8.32 4.68 0.90
N SER A 151 8.44 3.52 1.54
CA SER A 151 9.63 3.17 2.32
C SER A 151 10.90 3.15 1.48
N GLU A 152 10.81 2.66 0.23
CA GLU A 152 11.94 2.65 -0.71
C GLU A 152 12.38 4.08 -1.06
N TYR A 153 11.44 4.98 -1.36
CA TYR A 153 11.75 6.36 -1.75
C TYR A 153 12.40 7.13 -0.59
N LEU A 154 11.85 6.99 0.62
CA LEU A 154 12.43 7.56 1.83
C LEU A 154 13.82 7.01 2.10
N PHE A 155 14.03 5.71 1.92
CA PHE A 155 15.33 5.07 2.10
C PHE A 155 16.38 5.64 1.14
N GLN A 156 16.06 5.76 -0.16
CA GLN A 156 17.00 6.30 -1.15
C GLN A 156 17.41 7.74 -0.80
N ILE A 157 16.45 8.61 -0.45
CA ILE A 157 16.75 10.00 -0.05
C ILE A 157 17.56 10.05 1.24
N THR A 158 17.20 9.24 2.24
CA THR A 158 17.93 9.16 3.51
C THR A 158 19.38 8.76 3.28
N LYS A 159 19.59 7.71 2.49
CA LYS A 159 20.92 7.23 2.12
C LYS A 159 21.74 8.31 1.40
N ALA A 160 21.15 8.97 0.40
CA ALA A 160 21.82 10.06 -0.31
C ALA A 160 22.13 11.24 0.61
N PHE A 161 21.25 11.58 1.56
CA PHE A 161 21.47 12.62 2.55
C PHE A 161 22.62 12.27 3.51
N ILE A 162 22.67 11.04 4.02
CA ILE A 162 23.75 10.58 4.91
C ILE A 162 25.10 10.64 4.21
N LEU A 163 25.17 10.20 2.95
CA LEU A 163 26.40 10.18 2.15
C LEU A 163 26.87 11.59 1.76
N THR A 164 25.96 12.44 1.28
CA THR A 164 26.31 13.78 0.77
C THR A 164 26.37 14.85 1.87
N LYS A 165 25.75 14.59 3.03
CA LYS A 165 25.57 15.50 4.17
C LYS A 165 24.89 16.82 3.79
N SER A 166 24.19 16.88 2.66
CA SER A 166 23.50 18.07 2.18
C SER A 166 22.19 17.71 1.52
N VAL A 167 21.10 18.31 1.98
CA VAL A 167 19.76 18.07 1.43
C VAL A 167 19.69 18.48 -0.03
N LYS A 168 20.28 19.63 -0.38
CA LYS A 168 20.26 20.14 -1.75
C LYS A 168 20.87 19.12 -2.71
N LYS A 169 22.03 18.55 -2.37
CA LYS A 169 22.70 17.54 -3.22
C LYS A 169 21.89 16.25 -3.32
N ALA A 170 21.43 15.73 -2.19
CA ALA A 170 20.60 14.52 -2.16
C ALA A 170 19.32 14.67 -3.01
N TYR A 171 18.65 15.82 -2.88
CA TYR A 171 17.45 16.15 -3.65
C TYR A 171 17.75 16.22 -5.15
N THR A 172 18.77 17.00 -5.56
CA THR A 172 19.12 17.12 -6.99
C THR A 172 19.48 15.79 -7.64
N LEU A 173 20.07 14.85 -6.88
CA LEU A 173 20.45 13.53 -7.39
C LEU A 173 19.25 12.59 -7.58
N LEU A 174 18.22 12.71 -6.73
CA LEU A 174 17.15 11.72 -6.66
C LEU A 174 15.79 12.20 -7.19
N THR A 175 15.53 13.50 -7.24
CA THR A 175 14.21 14.01 -7.65
C THR A 175 13.82 13.55 -9.05
N ILE A 176 14.71 13.63 -10.04
CA ILE A 176 14.41 13.20 -11.41
C ILE A 176 14.20 11.68 -11.49
N PRO A 177 15.11 10.83 -10.97
CA PRO A 177 14.88 9.38 -10.94
C PRO A 177 13.57 8.97 -10.26
N LEU A 178 13.24 9.57 -9.11
CA LEU A 178 12.02 9.25 -8.37
C LEU A 178 10.77 9.70 -9.13
N LEU A 179 10.79 10.88 -9.76
CA LEU A 179 9.68 11.33 -10.60
C LEU A 179 9.47 10.43 -11.81
N ILE A 180 10.54 9.97 -12.46
CA ILE A 180 10.45 9.01 -13.59
C ILE A 180 9.85 7.69 -13.10
N CYS A 181 10.28 7.20 -11.94
CA CYS A 181 9.75 5.97 -11.35
C CYS A 181 8.25 6.10 -11.04
N SER A 182 7.83 7.16 -10.35
CA SER A 182 6.41 7.42 -10.08
C SER A 182 5.59 7.61 -11.34
N LEU A 183 6.11 8.34 -12.33
CA LEU A 183 5.42 8.52 -13.61
C LEU A 183 5.28 7.19 -14.35
N SER A 184 6.30 6.34 -14.31
CA SER A 184 6.23 4.98 -14.86
C SER A 184 5.14 4.16 -14.18
N THR A 185 4.98 4.26 -12.86
CA THR A 185 3.88 3.62 -12.13
C THR A 185 2.52 4.16 -12.55
N VAL A 186 2.38 5.48 -12.71
CA VAL A 186 1.14 6.10 -13.16
C VAL A 186 0.79 5.68 -14.60
N VAL A 187 1.77 5.64 -15.49
CA VAL A 187 1.59 5.22 -16.88
C VAL A 187 1.22 3.73 -16.97
N SER A 188 1.81 2.87 -16.14
CA SER A 188 1.52 1.43 -16.17
C SER A 188 0.09 1.10 -15.74
N ILE A 189 -0.51 1.92 -14.86
CA ILE A 189 -1.90 1.75 -14.42
C ILE A 189 -2.90 2.56 -15.24
N LEU A 190 -2.44 3.43 -16.13
CA LEU A 190 -3.31 4.30 -16.92
C LEU A 190 -4.40 3.56 -17.71
N PRO A 191 -4.15 2.36 -18.29
CA PRO A 191 -5.21 1.58 -18.94
C PRO A 191 -6.38 1.23 -18.02
N LEU A 192 -6.15 1.08 -16.71
CA LEU A 192 -7.18 0.78 -15.72
C LEU A 192 -8.18 1.93 -15.53
N ALA A 193 -7.81 3.17 -15.89
CA ALA A 193 -8.69 4.33 -15.84
C ALA A 193 -9.88 4.24 -16.81
N PHE A 194 -9.68 3.51 -17.90
CA PHE A 194 -10.63 3.30 -19.00
C PHE A 194 -11.33 1.94 -18.93
N HIS A 195 -11.17 1.21 -17.82
CA HIS A 195 -11.78 -0.09 -17.65
C HIS A 195 -13.28 0.03 -17.33
N ASP A 196 -14.12 -0.78 -17.99
CA ASP A 196 -15.59 -0.71 -17.84
C ASP A 196 -16.08 -1.09 -16.43
N ILE A 197 -15.38 -2.03 -15.78
CA ILE A 197 -15.69 -2.46 -14.42
C ILE A 197 -15.32 -1.37 -13.41
N LYS A 198 -16.34 -0.69 -12.85
CA LYS A 198 -16.20 0.38 -11.85
C LYS A 198 -15.37 -0.01 -10.63
N ILE A 199 -15.47 -1.25 -10.16
CA ILE A 199 -14.68 -1.75 -9.01
C ILE A 199 -13.19 -1.74 -9.34
N VAL A 200 -12.80 -2.16 -10.55
CA VAL A 200 -11.40 -2.19 -10.96
C VAL A 200 -10.82 -0.77 -10.98
N LYS A 201 -11.55 0.17 -11.60
CA LYS A 201 -11.16 1.57 -11.60
C LYS A 201 -11.03 2.13 -10.18
N LYS A 202 -12.05 1.93 -9.34
CA LYS A 202 -12.10 2.51 -8.00
C LYS A 202 -11.04 1.96 -7.05
N TYR A 203 -10.75 0.65 -7.09
CA TYR A 203 -9.79 0.03 -6.17
C TYR A 203 -8.36 0.03 -6.68
N PHE A 204 -8.13 -0.07 -8.00
CA PHE A 204 -6.78 -0.17 -8.54
C PHE A 204 -6.31 1.15 -9.13
N PHE A 205 -7.13 1.86 -9.90
CA PHE A 205 -6.70 3.15 -10.45
C PHE A 205 -6.75 4.25 -9.38
N ASP A 206 -7.92 4.52 -8.79
CA ASP A 206 -8.08 5.66 -7.88
C ASP A 206 -7.18 5.56 -6.64
N ILE A 207 -7.07 4.38 -6.01
CA ILE A 207 -6.19 4.18 -4.85
C ILE A 207 -4.72 4.38 -5.22
N ILE A 208 -4.28 3.86 -6.37
CA ILE A 208 -2.86 3.99 -6.75
C ILE A 208 -2.53 5.43 -7.12
N ILE A 209 -3.40 6.14 -7.84
CA ILE A 209 -3.21 7.56 -8.15
C ILE A 209 -3.17 8.41 -6.89
N LEU A 210 -4.13 8.20 -5.97
CA LEU A 210 -4.15 8.86 -4.67
C LEU A 210 -2.84 8.59 -3.90
N GLY A 211 -2.42 7.32 -3.84
CA GLY A 211 -1.22 6.92 -3.13
C GLY A 211 0.06 7.50 -3.73
N GLN A 212 0.18 7.52 -5.06
CA GLN A 212 1.31 8.16 -5.75
C GLN A 212 1.35 9.67 -5.51
N GLY A 213 0.19 10.34 -5.52
CA GLY A 213 0.11 11.77 -5.21
C GLY A 213 0.58 12.09 -3.79
N ILE A 214 0.08 11.35 -2.80
CA ILE A 214 0.48 11.48 -1.39
C ILE A 214 1.95 11.15 -1.21
N LEU A 215 2.43 10.06 -1.84
CA LEU A 215 3.83 9.64 -1.80
C LEU A 215 4.75 10.73 -2.34
N LEU A 216 4.47 11.26 -3.54
CA LEU A 216 5.30 12.30 -4.16
C LEU A 216 5.31 13.58 -3.31
N PHE A 217 4.16 13.97 -2.77
CA PHE A 217 4.08 15.15 -1.91
C PHE A 217 4.92 14.98 -0.64
N ASN A 218 4.77 13.87 0.08
CA ASN A 218 5.53 13.60 1.29
C ASN A 218 7.03 13.47 1.03
N VAL A 219 7.42 12.74 -0.02
CA VAL A 219 8.82 12.44 -0.34
C VAL A 219 9.55 13.64 -0.94
N LEU A 220 8.91 14.41 -1.83
CA LEU A 220 9.57 15.50 -2.57
C LEU A 220 9.37 16.88 -1.95
N VAL A 221 8.38 17.06 -1.07
CA VAL A 221 8.09 18.36 -0.45
C VAL A 221 8.34 18.31 1.06
N ILE A 222 7.64 17.43 1.79
CA ILE A 222 7.70 17.43 3.25
C ILE A 222 9.06 16.90 3.74
N PHE A 223 9.53 15.76 3.22
CA PHE A 223 10.74 15.12 3.72
C PHE A 223 12.00 15.98 3.52
N PRO A 224 12.25 16.60 2.35
CA PRO A 224 13.40 17.48 2.16
C PRO A 224 13.32 18.73 3.05
N ALA A 225 12.11 19.24 3.33
CA ALA A 225 11.93 20.36 4.25
C ALA A 225 12.34 19.98 5.69
N ILE A 226 11.93 18.79 6.16
CA ILE A 226 12.34 18.26 7.47
C ILE A 226 13.85 18.03 7.53
N LEU A 227 14.43 17.40 6.51
CA LEU A 227 15.88 17.20 6.45
C LEU A 227 16.64 18.53 6.43
N SER A 228 16.11 19.56 5.77
CA SER A 228 16.74 20.89 5.72
C SER A 228 16.77 21.54 7.11
N LEU A 229 15.73 21.34 7.90
CA LEU A 229 15.70 21.79 9.29
C LEU A 229 16.78 21.09 10.14
N ILE A 230 17.01 19.81 9.91
CA ILE A 230 18.05 19.03 10.60
C ILE A 230 19.46 19.46 10.17
N GLU A 231 19.68 19.69 8.88
CA GLU A 231 20.94 20.22 8.35
C GLU A 231 21.27 21.59 8.98
N LYS A 232 20.27 22.48 9.11
CA LYS A 232 20.41 23.76 9.82
C LYS A 232 20.72 23.62 11.31
N LEU A 233 20.06 22.69 12.00
CA LEU A 233 20.34 22.43 13.43
C LEU A 233 21.74 21.86 13.65
N ARG A 234 22.23 21.03 12.72
CA ARG A 234 23.58 20.45 12.78
C ARG A 234 24.66 21.51 12.57
N SER A 235 24.49 22.38 11.58
CA SER A 235 25.45 23.44 11.27
C SER A 235 25.59 24.46 12.40
N ARG A 236 24.52 24.73 13.17
CA ARG A 236 24.57 25.63 14.33
C ARG A 236 25.34 25.08 15.54
N LYS A 237 25.47 23.74 15.68
CA LYS A 237 26.15 23.11 16.83
C LYS A 237 27.67 22.98 16.65
N ILE A 238 28.22 23.30 15.49
CA ILE A 238 29.66 23.30 15.23
C ILE A 238 30.05 24.75 14.92
N PRO A 239 30.43 25.58 15.92
CA PRO A 239 31.17 26.80 15.62
C PRO A 239 32.44 26.38 14.87
N ALA A 240 32.70 27.04 13.75
CA ALA A 240 33.90 26.84 12.95
C ALA A 240 35.12 26.98 13.87
N LEU A 241 35.85 25.87 14.03
CA LEU A 241 37.17 25.78 14.64
C LEU A 241 38.18 25.59 13.51
#